data_AF-A0AAC9U1J0-F1
#
_entry.id   AF-A0AAC9U1J0-F1
#
_cell.length_a   1.000
_cell.length_b   1.000
_cell.length_c   1.000
_cell.angle_alpha   90.00
_cell.angle_beta   90.00
_cell.angle_gamma   90.00
#
_symmetry.space_group_name_H-M   'P 1'
#
loop_
_entity.id
_entity.type
_entity.pdbx_description
1 polymer ?
#
loop_
_entity_poly.entity_id
_entity_poly.type
_entity_poly.pdbx_seq_one_letter_code
_entity_poly.pdbx_strand_id
1 'polypeptide(L)' 'MLRINVFGRSMSVRRVGEEWQLFSESQTGMRSRVYDVVIPPELTEEQLLGYLDDIYHKQASAQNPKVSLES' A
#
# COMPACT_ATOMS: atom_id res chain seq x y z
N MET A 1 -9.20 6.99 1.36
CA MET A 1 -8.39 5.91 1.99
C MET A 1 -8.49 4.74 1.05
N LEU A 2 -7.37 4.30 0.51
CA LEU A 2 -7.31 3.22 -0.46
C LEU A 2 -6.87 1.95 0.27
N ARG A 3 -7.66 0.89 0.22
CA ARG A 3 -7.23 -0.44 0.68
C ARG A 3 -6.64 -1.22 -0.49
N ILE A 4 -5.51 -1.84 -0.21
CA ILE A 4 -4.67 -2.45 -1.23
C ILE A 4 -4.06 -3.72 -0.67
N ASN A 5 -4.05 -4.74 -1.52
CA ASN A 5 -3.33 -5.96 -1.30
C ASN A 5 -1.93 -5.78 -1.88
N VAL A 6 -0.92 -5.73 -1.01
CA VAL A 6 0.49 -5.67 -1.40
C VAL A 6 1.05 -7.08 -1.29
N PHE A 7 1.01 -7.82 -2.40
CA PHE A 7 1.55 -9.18 -2.52
C PHE A 7 1.07 -10.14 -1.41
N GLY A 8 -0.22 -10.09 -1.07
CA GLY A 8 -0.85 -10.91 -0.03
C GLY A 8 -0.94 -10.23 1.34
N ARG A 9 -0.43 -9.00 1.49
CA ARG A 9 -0.52 -8.20 2.72
C ARG A 9 -1.60 -7.13 2.58
N SER A 10 -2.58 -7.12 3.48
CA SER A 10 -3.56 -6.04 3.53
C SER A 10 -2.92 -4.77 4.07
N MET A 11 -3.00 -3.71 3.29
CA MET A 11 -2.47 -2.39 3.60
C MET A 11 -3.48 -1.31 3.23
N SER A 12 -3.24 -0.10 3.75
CA SER A 12 -4.00 1.07 3.33
C SER A 12 -3.11 2.29 3.13
N VAL A 13 -3.44 3.07 2.11
CA VAL A 13 -2.85 4.39 1.87
C VAL A 13 -3.86 5.47 2.19
N ARG A 14 -3.42 6.50 2.90
CA ARG A 14 -4.25 7.64 3.31
C ARG A 14 -3.52 8.94 3.07
N ARG A 15 -4.26 9.93 2.58
CA ARG A 15 -3.79 11.31 2.58
C ARG A 15 -3.91 11.86 4.00
N VAL A 16 -2.81 12.37 4.54
CA VAL A 16 -2.75 13.01 5.86
C VAL A 16 -2.01 14.34 5.69
N GLY A 17 -2.76 15.44 5.70
CA GLY A 17 -2.23 16.72 5.26
C GLY A 17 -1.82 16.65 3.79
N GLU A 18 -0.58 17.04 3.50
CA GLU A 18 -0.03 17.03 2.14
C GLU A 18 0.64 15.71 1.76
N GLU A 19 0.75 14.74 2.68
CA GLU A 19 1.48 13.49 2.47
C GLU A 19 0.58 12.28 2.27
N TRP A 20 1.09 11.30 1.54
CA TRP A 20 0.56 9.94 1.54
C TRP A 20 1.23 9.13 2.65
N GLN A 21 0.42 8.47 3.48
CA GLN A 21 0.89 7.59 4.55
C GLN A 21 0.43 6.17 4.31
N LEU A 22 1.36 5.22 4.42
CA LEU A 22 1.12 3.79 4.30
C LEU A 22 0.88 3.18 5.68
N PHE A 23 -0.06 2.25 5.76
CA PHE A 23 -0.36 1.50 6.97
C PHE A 23 -0.51 0.02 6.65
N SER A 24 -0.01 -0.84 7.54
CA SER A 24 -0.35 -2.26 7.56
C SER A 24 -1.67 -2.47 8.30
N GLU A 25 -2.56 -3.24 7.70
CA GLU A 25 -3.84 -3.63 8.28
C GLU A 25 -3.72 -5.04 8.86
N SER A 26 -4.09 -5.22 10.13
CA SER A 26 -4.17 -6.55 10.75
C SER A 26 -5.58 -7.13 10.64
N GLN A 27 -5.68 -8.47 10.70
CA GLN A 27 -6.97 -9.16 10.71
C GLN A 27 -7.80 -8.84 11.97
N THR A 28 -7.16 -8.41 13.06
CA THR A 28 -7.84 -8.01 14.31
C THR A 28 -8.26 -6.53 14.32
N GLY A 29 -8.15 -5.83 13.19
CA GLY A 29 -8.58 -4.43 13.05
C GLY A 29 -7.60 -3.40 13.60
N MET A 30 -6.44 -3.82 14.11
CA MET A 30 -5.36 -2.91 14.50
C MET A 30 -4.58 -2.45 13.27
N ARG A 31 -4.20 -1.17 13.24
CA ARG A 31 -3.50 -0.54 12.13
C ARG A 31 -2.19 0.07 12.60
N SER A 32 -1.11 -0.17 11.85
CA SER A 32 0.23 0.34 12.17
C SER A 32 0.78 1.15 11.01
N ARG A 33 1.33 2.34 11.30
CA ARG A 33 1.99 3.18 10.29
C ARG A 33 3.30 2.53 9.84
N VAL A 34 3.52 2.49 8.53
CA VAL A 34 4.79 2.07 7.92
C VAL A 34 5.60 3.33 7.65
N TYR A 35 6.78 3.44 8.27
CA TYR A 35 7.66 4.61 8.12
C TYR A 35 8.78 4.40 7.10
N ASP A 36 9.09 3.15 6.76
CA ASP A 36 10.18 2.79 5.84
C ASP A 36 9.83 3.07 4.36
N VAL A 37 8.59 3.48 4.08
CA VAL A 37 8.13 3.83 2.73
C VAL A 37 7.60 5.26 2.74
N VAL A 38 8.27 6.12 1.97
CA VAL A 38 7.87 7.52 1.77
C VAL A 38 7.27 7.65 0.37
N ILE A 39 5.94 7.83 0.32
CA ILE A 39 5.22 7.96 -0.94
C ILE A 39 5.25 9.45 -1.38
N PRO A 40 5.71 9.77 -2.59
CA PRO A 40 5.73 11.15 -3.08
C PRO A 40 4.33 11.78 -3.07
N PRO A 41 4.17 13.01 -2.53
CA PRO A 41 2.85 13.64 -2.37
C PRO A 41 2.16 13.99 -3.69
N GLU A 42 2.89 14.08 -4.79
CA GLU A 42 2.37 14.38 -6.13
C GLU A 42 1.67 13.18 -6.80
N LEU A 43 1.83 11.97 -6.27
CA LEU A 43 1.20 10.78 -6.86
C LEU A 43 -0.32 10.83 -6.74
N THR A 44 -1.01 10.45 -7.81
CA THR A 44 -2.46 10.23 -7.82
C THR A 44 -2.80 8.85 -7.24
N GLU A 45 -4.07 8.63 -6.89
CA GLU A 45 -4.50 7.32 -6.35
C GLU A 45 -4.25 6.18 -7.33
N GLU A 46 -4.34 6.43 -8.64
CA GLU A 46 -4.07 5.44 -9.70
C GLU A 46 -2.58 5.08 -9.79
N GLN A 47 -1.69 6.02 -9.44
CA GLN A 47 -0.24 5.80 -9.47
C GLN A 47 0.28 5.05 -8.23
N LEU A 48 -0.48 5.05 -7.12
CA LEU A 48 -0.08 4.40 -5.87
C LEU A 48 0.15 2.90 -6.04
N LEU A 49 -0.65 2.22 -6.86
CA LEU A 49 -0.51 0.77 -7.06
C LEU A 49 0.81 0.43 -7.73
N GLY A 50 1.15 1.12 -8.82
CA GLY A 50 2.42 0.89 -9.53
C GLY A 50 3.62 1.24 -8.66
N TYR A 51 3.55 2.37 -7.94
CA TYR A 51 4.60 2.75 -6.99
C TYR A 51 4.85 1.66 -5.94
N LEU A 52 3.79 1.11 -5.34
CA LEU A 52 3.92 0.07 -4.32
C LEU A 52 4.32 -1.29 -4.92
N ASP A 53 3.94 -1.57 -6.17
CA ASP A 53 4.39 -2.75 -6.90
C ASP A 53 5.91 -2.72 -7.08
N ASP A 54 6.46 -1.58 -7.51
CA ASP A 54 7.90 -1.40 -7.70
C ASP A 54 8.68 -1.49 -6.37
N ILE A 55 8.19 -0.82 -5.32
CA ILE A 55 8.84 -0.82 -3.99
C ILE A 55 8.84 -2.21 -3.36
N TYR A 56 7.75 -2.97 -3.52
CA TYR A 56 7.58 -4.27 -2.89
C TYR A 56 7.77 -5.47 -3.82
N HIS A 57 8.22 -5.26 -5.06
CA HIS A 57 8.28 -6.27 -6.13
C HIS A 57 8.86 -7.62 -5.70
N LYS A 58 9.87 -7.61 -4.82
CA LYS A 58 10.52 -8.81 -4.27
C LYS A 58 9.60 -9.72 -3.46
N GLN A 59 8.42 -9.24 -3.06
CA GLN A 59 7.41 -10.01 -2.33
C GLN A 59 6.42 -10.70 -3.26
N ALA A 60 6.51 -10.47 -4.57
CA ALA A 60 5.65 -11.13 -5.56
C ALA A 60 5.74 -12.65 -5.48
N SER A 61 4.59 -13.29 -5.66
CA SER A 61 4.44 -14.75 -5.67
C SER A 61 3.47 -15.16 -6.77
N ALA A 62 3.42 -16.46 -7.08
CA ALA A 62 2.45 -16.97 -8.04
C ALA A 62 0.98 -16.67 -7.63
N GLN A 63 0.70 -16.66 -6.32
CA GLN A 63 -0.64 -16.40 -5.76
C GLN A 63 -0.96 -14.91 -5.72
N ASN A 64 0.03 -14.06 -5.47
CA ASN A 64 -0.13 -12.60 -5.45
C ASN A 64 0.98 -12.01 -6.34
N PRO A 65 0.75 -11.90 -7.67
CA PRO A 65 1.80 -11.50 -8.61
C PRO A 65 1.94 -9.99 -8.77
N LYS A 66 0.99 -9.20 -8.24
CA LYS A 66 0.98 -7.74 -8.34
C LYS A 66 0.22 -7.12 -7.16
N VAL A 67 0.44 -5.83 -6.94
CA VAL A 67 -0.39 -5.02 -6.05
C VAL A 67 -1.76 -4.78 -6.67
N SER A 68 -2.82 -4.89 -5.87
CA SER A 68 -4.20 -4.69 -6.32
C SER A 68 -5.06 -3.98 -5.28
N LEU A 69 -6.20 -3.43 -5.69
CA LEU A 69 -7.20 -2.91 -4.75
C LEU A 69 -7.86 -4.07 -3.99
N GLU A 70 -8.15 -3.84 -2.71
CA GLU A 70 -9.04 -4.73 -1.95
C GLU A 70 -10.49 -4.29 -2.16
N SER A 71 -11.36 -5.26 -2.46
CA SER A 71 -12.82 -5.05 -2.65
C SER A 71 -13.58 -5.14 -1.33
#